data_AF-A9WJL6-F1
#
_entry.id   AF-A9WJL6-F1
#
_cell.length_a   1.000
_cell.length_b   1.000
_cell.length_c   1.000
_cell.angle_alpha   90.00
_cell.angle_beta   90.00
_cell.angle_gamma   90.00
#
_symmetry.space_group_name_H-M   'P 1'
#
loop_
_entity.id
_entity.type
_entity.pdbx_description
1 polymer ?
#
loop_
_entity_poly.entity_id
_entity_poly.type
_entity_poly.pdbx_seq_one_letter_code
_entity_poly.pdbx_strand_id
1 'polypeptide(L)' 'MSIPDIIGLLLLLYGLTCLYISLAKPAAIWRLGKIQGFVQLIGEKGTTALIFGLGVGTVIAGTYLLWL' A
#
# COMPACT_ATOMS: atom_id res chain seq x y z
N MET A 1 8.49 -18.29 -15.17
CA MET A 1 8.33 -17.18 -14.22
C MET A 1 9.56 -17.18 -13.34
N SER A 2 10.37 -16.14 -13.48
CA SER A 2 11.59 -15.96 -12.71
C SER A 2 11.27 -15.44 -11.29
N ILE A 3 12.22 -15.52 -10.38
CA ILE A 3 12.07 -15.00 -9.01
C ILE A 3 11.68 -13.50 -8.99
N PRO A 4 12.30 -12.59 -9.78
CA PRO A 4 11.89 -11.19 -9.82
C PRO A 4 10.45 -11.01 -10.32
N ASP A 5 9.98 -11.84 -11.26
CA ASP A 5 8.59 -11.77 -11.74
C ASP A 5 7.58 -12.04 -10.60
N ILE A 6 7.88 -13.03 -9.75
CA ILE A 6 7.05 -13.38 -8.58
C ILE A 6 7.00 -12.20 -7.61
N ILE A 7 8.15 -11.59 -7.34
CA ILE A 7 8.25 -10.44 -6.43
C ILE A 7 7.50 -9.23 -7.00
N GLY A 8 7.65 -8.95 -8.30
CA GLY A 8 6.97 -7.86 -8.98
C GLY A 8 5.44 -7.97 -8.91
N LEU A 9 4.91 -9.18 -9.15
CA LEU A 9 3.47 -9.45 -9.03
C LEU A 9 2.96 -9.31 -7.59
N LEU A 10 3.71 -9.79 -6.60
CA LEU A 10 3.34 -9.61 -5.18
C LEU A 10 3.36 -8.14 -4.77
N LEU A 11 4.35 -7.36 -5.23
CA LEU A 11 4.42 -5.92 -4.99
C LEU A 11 3.24 -5.18 -5.62
N LEU A 12 2.85 -5.55 -6.84
CA LEU A 12 1.67 -4.98 -7.49
C LEU A 12 0.39 -5.26 -6.71
N LEU A 13 0.19 -6.52 -6.31
CA LEU A 13 -0.98 -6.90 -5.51
C LEU A 13 -1.03 -6.13 -4.18
N TYR A 14 0.12 -6.03 -3.49
CA TYR A 14 0.24 -5.29 -2.25
C TYR A 14 -0.02 -3.80 -2.45
N GLY A 15 0.57 -3.19 -3.49
CA GLY A 15 0.41 -1.78 -3.78
C GLY A 15 -1.03 -1.40 -4.13
N LEU A 16 -1.69 -2.21 -4.97
CA LEU A 16 -3.12 -2.04 -5.26
C LEU A 16 -3.98 -2.17 -4.00
N THR A 17 -3.63 -3.09 -3.10
CA THR A 17 -4.32 -3.25 -1.81
C THR A 17 -4.14 -2.01 -0.93
N CYS A 18 -2.94 -1.46 -0.85
CA CYS A 18 -2.67 -0.20 -0.13
C CYS A 18 -3.45 0.98 -0.71
N LEU A 19 -3.48 1.13 -2.04
CA LEU A 19 -4.27 2.17 -2.71
C LEU A 19 -5.75 2.02 -2.37
N TYR A 20 -6.30 0.81 -2.48
CA TYR A 20 -7.68 0.54 -2.09
C TYR A 20 -7.95 0.89 -0.62
N ILE A 21 -7.09 0.47 0.31
CA ILE A 21 -7.26 0.77 1.73
C ILE A 21 -7.22 2.28 2.00
N SER A 22 -6.32 3.02 1.34
CA SER A 22 -6.21 4.47 1.51
C SER A 22 -7.43 5.24 1.00
N LEU A 23 -8.07 4.77 -0.09
CA LEU A 23 -9.21 5.43 -0.71
C LEU A 23 -10.54 4.99 -0.08
N ALA A 24 -10.76 3.69 0.07
CA ALA A 24 -12.02 3.12 0.55
C ALA A 24 -12.11 3.04 2.08
N LYS A 25 -10.97 3.12 2.78
CA LYS A 25 -10.86 3.08 4.26
C LYS A 25 -11.78 2.04 4.91
N PRO A 26 -11.71 0.75 4.51
CA PRO A 26 -12.63 -0.26 5.01
C PRO A 26 -12.53 -0.36 6.54
N ALA A 27 -13.67 -0.28 7.22
CA ALA A 27 -13.73 -0.14 8.68
C ALA A 27 -12.98 -1.26 9.44
N ALA A 28 -12.98 -2.48 8.91
CA ALA A 28 -12.28 -3.62 9.50
C ALA A 28 -10.76 -3.42 9.56
N ILE A 29 -10.18 -2.76 8.55
CA ILE A 29 -8.74 -2.49 8.47
C ILE A 29 -8.41 -1.15 9.13
N TRP A 30 -9.21 -0.11 8.85
CA TRP A 30 -8.94 1.25 9.32
C TRP A 30 -9.00 1.37 10.84
N ARG A 31 -9.82 0.55 11.51
CA ARG A 31 -9.93 0.52 12.98
C ARG A 31 -8.87 -0.36 13.67
N LEU A 32 -7.95 -0.97 12.93
CA LEU A 32 -6.85 -1.71 13.53
C LEU A 32 -5.92 -0.77 14.30
N GLY A 33 -5.44 -1.23 15.46
CA GLY A 33 -4.57 -0.44 16.33
C GLY A 33 -3.31 0.10 15.64
N LYS A 34 -2.78 -0.61 14.63
CA LYS A 34 -1.66 -0.14 13.81
C LYS A 34 -1.98 1.13 13.04
N ILE A 35 -3.08 1.15 12.28
CA ILE A 35 -3.49 2.33 11.51
C ILE A 35 -3.92 3.44 12.46
N GLN A 36 -4.66 3.12 13.51
CA GLN A 36 -5.08 4.09 14.52
C GLN A 36 -3.89 4.75 15.23
N GLY A 37 -2.79 4.02 15.47
CA GLY A 37 -1.55 4.60 15.98
C GLY A 37 -0.95 5.65 15.04
N PHE A 38 -0.91 5.38 13.73
CA PHE A 38 -0.50 6.38 12.75
C PHE A 38 -1.49 7.55 12.67
N VAL A 39 -2.79 7.30 12.71
CA VAL A 39 -3.82 8.35 12.71
C VAL A 39 -3.67 9.28 13.92
N GLN A 40 -3.30 8.76 15.09
CA GLN A 40 -3.02 9.56 16.27
C GLN A 40 -1.75 10.41 16.13
N LEU A 41 -0.74 9.90 15.42
CA LEU A 41 0.58 10.54 15.32
C LEU A 41 0.66 11.61 14.24
N ILE A 42 0.05 11.35 13.07
CA ILE A 42 0.12 12.24 11.89
C ILE A 42 -1.26 12.67 11.36
N GLY A 43 -2.33 12.31 12.05
CA GLY A 43 -3.70 12.59 11.63
C GLY A 43 -4.21 11.64 10.54
N GLU A 44 -5.52 11.69 10.30
CA GLU A 44 -6.17 10.83 9.33
C GLU A 44 -5.74 11.13 7.89
N LYS A 45 -5.65 12.42 7.54
CA LYS A 45 -5.18 12.86 6.21
C LYS A 45 -3.71 12.47 5.97
N GLY A 46 -2.86 12.62 6.98
CA GLY A 46 -1.45 12.22 6.90
C GLY A 46 -1.29 10.71 6.72
N THR A 47 -2.05 9.92 7.49
CA THR A 47 -2.02 8.45 7.39
C THR A 47 -2.56 7.97 6.04
N THR A 48 -3.61 8.62 5.53
CA THR A 48 -4.14 8.35 4.20
C THR A 48 -3.08 8.61 3.12
N ALA A 49 -2.39 9.76 3.16
CA ALA A 49 -1.34 10.11 2.22
C ALA A 49 -0.13 9.16 2.30
N LEU A 50 0.24 8.72 3.51
CA LEU A 50 1.32 7.76 3.72
C LEU A 50 1.00 6.40 3.08
N ILE A 51 -0.18 5.84 3.36
CA ILE A 51 -0.60 4.55 2.79
C ILE A 51 -0.75 4.66 1.27
N PHE A 52 -1.30 5.78 0.78
CA PHE A 52 -1.43 6.03 -0.65
C PHE A 52 -0.06 6.11 -1.33
N GLY A 53 0.89 6.85 -0.76
CA GLY A 53 2.25 6.97 -1.28
C GLY A 53 3.00 5.64 -1.30
N LEU A 54 2.85 4.82 -0.26
CA LEU A 54 3.35 3.44 -0.24
C LEU A 54 2.73 2.59 -1.34
N GLY A 55 1.42 2.72 -1.55
CA GLY A 55 0.70 2.03 -2.62
C GLY A 55 1.23 2.41 -4.01
N VAL A 56 1.37 3.71 -4.30
CA VAL A 56 1.94 4.17 -5.57
C VAL A 56 3.39 3.70 -5.75
N GLY A 57 4.24 3.85 -4.73
CA GLY A 57 5.65 3.47 -4.82
C GLY A 57 5.85 1.97 -5.05
N THR A 58 5.04 1.13 -4.38
CA THR A 58 5.10 -0.33 -4.57
C THR A 58 4.54 -0.78 -5.91
N VAL A 59 3.53 -0.10 -6.44
CA VAL A 59 3.06 -0.34 -7.82
C VAL A 59 4.15 -0.03 -8.84
N ILE A 60 4.79 1.14 -8.73
CA ILE A 60 5.89 1.54 -9.63
C ILE A 60 7.04 0.54 -9.54
N ALA A 61 7.49 0.21 -8.32
CA ALA A 61 8.56 -0.75 -8.11
C ALA A 61 8.21 -2.16 -8.66
N GLY A 62 6.96 -2.60 -8.46
CA GLY A 62 6.46 -3.86 -9.00
C GLY A 62 6.44 -3.88 -10.53
N THR A 63 5.93 -2.81 -11.17
CA THR A 63 5.97 -2.68 -12.64
C THR A 63 7.38 -2.65 -13.20
N TYR A 64 8.31 -1.99 -12.50
CA TYR A 64 9.70 -1.93 -12.91
C TYR A 64 10.37 -3.30 -12.84
N LEU A 65 10.11 -4.07 -11.76
CA LEU A 65 10.63 -5.43 -11.62
C LEU A 65 10.10 -6.41 -12.67
N LEU A 66 8.85 -6.25 -13.13
CA LEU A 66 8.27 -7.09 -14.18
C LEU A 66 8.81 -6.75 -15.59
N TRP A 67 9.45 -5.60 -15.74
CA TRP A 67 10.00 -5.15 -17.02
C TRP A 67 11.50 -5.48 -17.17
N LEU A 68 12.12 -5.99 -16.10
CA LEU A 68 13.55 -6.25 -15.94
C LEU A 68 13.87 -7.72 -16.21
#